data_AF-A0A8I1DAV7-F1
#
_entry.id   AF-A0A8I1DAV7-F1
#
_cell.length_a   1.000
_cell.length_b   1.000
_cell.length_c   1.000
_cell.angle_alpha   90.00
_cell.angle_beta   90.00
_cell.angle_gamma   90.00
#
_symmetry.space_group_name_H-M   'P 1'
#
loop_
_entity.id
_entity.type
_entity.pdbx_description
1 polymer ?
#
loop_
_entity_poly.entity_id
_entity_poly.type
_entity_poly.pdbx_seq_one_letter_code
_entity_poly.pdbx_strand_id
1 'polypeptide(L)'
;MSTSKETVASILEQLEPLDVRARAMFGEYGLYCDEKIVGLICGDVLFVKPTEVSAEFGSEADLAPPYPGAKDYYRVTEERLQDLDHLHAFIQRTADELPLPKKKSPKKKART
;
A
#
# COMPACT_ATOMS: atom_id res chain seq x y z
N MET A 1 0.96 18.24 -0.96
CA MET A 1 -0.51 18.35 -1.05
C MET A 1 -1.05 17.34 -0.07
N SER A 2 -1.98 17.70 0.80
CA SER A 2 -2.49 16.75 1.79
C SER A 2 -3.40 15.72 1.11
N THR A 3 -3.11 14.44 1.30
CA THR A 3 -4.00 13.36 0.87
C THR A 3 -5.34 13.42 1.62
N SER A 4 -6.45 13.32 0.88
CA SER A 4 -7.79 13.36 1.45
C SER A 4 -8.16 12.03 2.10
N LYS A 5 -8.85 12.09 3.26
CA LYS A 5 -9.32 10.89 3.97
C LYS A 5 -10.29 10.06 3.13
N GLU A 6 -11.08 10.71 2.28
CA GLU A 6 -12.03 10.05 1.38
C GLU A 6 -11.31 9.19 0.33
N THR A 7 -10.25 9.71 -0.27
CA THR A 7 -9.41 8.93 -1.22
C THR A 7 -8.84 7.69 -0.54
N VAL A 8 -8.32 7.86 0.68
CA VAL A 8 -7.79 6.73 1.46
C VAL A 8 -8.87 5.69 1.74
N ALA A 9 -10.08 6.12 2.10
CA ALA A 9 -11.20 5.21 2.33
C ALA A 9 -11.57 4.45 1.04
N SER A 10 -11.71 5.17 -0.08
CA SER A 10 -12.02 4.58 -1.39
C SER A 10 -10.99 3.54 -1.83
N ILE A 11 -9.69 3.83 -1.66
CA ILE A 11 -8.61 2.87 -1.95
C ILE A 11 -8.73 1.62 -1.05
N LEU A 12 -9.05 1.79 0.24
CA LEU A 12 -9.24 0.66 1.15
C LEU A 12 -10.47 -0.18 0.77
N GLU A 13 -11.57 0.45 0.37
CA GLU A 13 -12.78 -0.25 -0.11
C GLU A 13 -12.49 -1.06 -1.37
N GLN A 14 -11.72 -0.52 -2.32
CA GLN A 14 -11.30 -1.25 -3.53
C GLN A 14 -10.41 -2.45 -3.22
N LEU A 15 -9.68 -2.42 -2.10
CA LEU A 15 -8.79 -3.50 -1.70
C LEU A 15 -9.50 -4.57 -0.85
N GLU A 16 -10.78 -4.41 -0.50
CA GLU A 16 -11.55 -5.50 0.13
C GLU A 16 -11.67 -6.69 -0.83
N PRO A 17 -11.47 -7.94 -0.37
CA PRO A 17 -11.46 -8.39 1.03
C PRO A 17 -10.04 -8.56 1.66
N LEU A 18 -9.00 -7.95 1.10
CA LEU A 18 -7.64 -8.07 1.63
C LEU A 18 -7.49 -7.43 3.01
N ASP A 19 -6.60 -7.94 3.87
CA ASP A 19 -6.31 -7.37 5.19
C ASP A 19 -5.40 -6.13 5.08
N VAL A 20 -5.94 -5.07 4.47
CA VAL A 20 -5.26 -3.79 4.29
C VAL A 20 -5.73 -2.73 5.27
N ARG A 21 -4.79 -1.90 5.71
CA ARG A 21 -5.05 -0.74 6.57
C ARG A 21 -4.18 0.44 6.18
N ALA A 22 -4.75 1.63 6.17
CA ALA A 22 -3.99 2.86 6.02
C ALA A 22 -3.68 3.49 7.39
N ARG A 23 -2.48 4.01 7.56
CA ARG A 23 -2.07 4.74 8.77
C ARG A 23 -1.45 6.07 8.41
N ALA A 24 -1.99 7.15 8.96
CA ALA A 24 -1.44 8.49 8.77
C ALA A 24 -0.02 8.60 9.34
N MET A 25 0.91 9.13 8.55
CA MET A 25 2.32 9.35 8.89
C MET A 25 2.81 10.65 8.22
N PHE A 26 3.24 11.63 9.03
CA PHE A 26 3.87 12.87 8.56
C PHE A 26 3.07 13.66 7.49
N GLY A 27 1.73 13.62 7.55
CA GLY A 27 0.86 14.33 6.60
C GLY A 27 0.38 13.50 5.40
N GLU A 28 0.94 12.30 5.22
CA GLU A 28 0.54 11.32 4.20
C GLU A 28 0.07 10.02 4.88
N TYR A 29 -0.17 8.96 4.11
CA TYR A 29 -0.61 7.66 4.66
C TYR A 29 0.34 6.53 4.24
N GLY A 30 0.65 5.63 5.17
CA GLY A 30 1.26 4.34 4.86
C GLY A 30 0.18 3.28 4.66
N LEU A 31 0.26 2.54 3.55
CA LEU A 31 -0.60 1.39 3.28
C LEU A 31 0.07 0.12 3.81
N TYR A 32 -0.67 -0.61 4.62
CA TYR A 32 -0.26 -1.89 5.18
C TYR A 32 -1.13 -3.01 4.67
N CYS A 33 -0.55 -4.18 4.39
CA CYS A 33 -1.24 -5.44 4.12
C CYS A 33 -0.60 -6.52 5.00
N ASP A 34 -1.38 -7.37 5.67
CA ASP A 34 -0.86 -8.42 6.58
C ASP A 34 0.16 -7.88 7.61
N GLU A 35 -0.15 -6.74 8.20
CA GLU A 35 0.73 -5.95 9.10
C GLU A 35 2.05 -5.43 8.49
N LYS A 36 2.34 -5.70 7.21
CA LYS A 36 3.53 -5.22 6.47
C LYS A 36 3.24 -3.91 5.76
N ILE A 37 4.20 -3.00 5.67
CA ILE A 37 4.07 -1.78 4.86
C ILE A 37 4.35 -2.12 3.38
N VAL A 38 3.29 -2.13 2.59
CA VAL A 38 3.34 -2.45 1.14
C VAL A 38 3.47 -1.20 0.28
N GLY A 39 3.02 -0.05 0.79
CA GLY A 39 2.98 1.17 0.01
C GLY A 39 2.71 2.43 0.83
N LEU A 40 2.55 3.54 0.12
CA LEU A 40 2.28 4.87 0.63
C LEU A 40 1.16 5.49 -0.21
N ILE A 41 0.33 6.34 0.38
CA ILE A 41 -0.65 7.16 -0.33
C ILE A 41 -0.23 8.60 -0.14
N CYS A 42 0.20 9.24 -1.24
CA CYS A 42 0.75 10.59 -1.26
C CYS A 42 0.07 11.40 -2.35
N GLY A 43 -0.43 12.60 -2.01
CA GLY A 43 -1.16 13.45 -2.96
C GLY A 43 -2.30 12.73 -3.67
N ASP A 44 -3.09 11.95 -2.93
CA ASP A 44 -4.25 11.17 -3.44
C ASP A 44 -3.88 10.04 -4.43
N VAL A 45 -2.61 9.66 -4.49
CA VAL A 45 -2.11 8.58 -5.36
C VAL A 45 -1.50 7.47 -4.51
N LEU A 46 -1.82 6.22 -4.84
CA LEU A 46 -1.22 5.04 -4.24
C LEU A 46 0.14 4.72 -4.87
N PHE A 47 1.15 4.52 -4.04
CA PHE A 47 2.51 4.15 -4.40
C PHE A 47 2.86 2.83 -3.75
N VAL A 48 3.19 1.82 -4.55
CA VAL A 48 3.56 0.48 -4.08
C VAL A 48 5.07 0.31 -4.13
N LYS A 49 5.60 -0.35 -3.11
CA LYS A 49 7.04 -0.51 -2.93
C LYS A 49 7.64 -1.37 -4.06
N PRO A 50 8.78 -0.99 -4.64
CA PRO A 50 9.45 -1.81 -5.63
C PRO A 50 10.05 -3.04 -4.95
N THR A 51 9.65 -4.20 -5.45
CA THR A 51 9.93 -5.57 -5.07
C THR A 51 10.05 -6.38 -6.36
N GLU A 52 10.74 -7.52 -6.36
CA GLU A 52 10.93 -8.34 -7.57
C GLU A 52 9.57 -8.75 -8.15
N VAL A 53 8.60 -9.08 -7.29
CA VAL A 53 7.26 -9.45 -7.74
C VAL A 53 6.48 -8.23 -8.21
N SER A 54 6.56 -7.09 -7.52
CA SER A 54 5.85 -5.87 -7.98
C SER A 54 6.29 -5.39 -9.36
N ALA A 55 7.52 -5.71 -9.78
CA ALA A 55 8.02 -5.39 -11.11
C ALA A 55 7.32 -6.16 -12.23
N GLU A 56 6.65 -7.27 -11.92
CA GLU A 56 5.82 -8.00 -12.89
C GLU A 56 4.46 -7.30 -13.10
N PHE A 57 4.02 -6.52 -12.11
CA PHE A 57 2.74 -5.81 -12.15
C PHE A 57 2.90 -4.37 -12.62
N GLY A 58 4.05 -3.73 -12.40
CA GLY A 58 4.34 -2.36 -12.81
C GLY A 58 5.26 -2.28 -14.03
N SER A 59 5.16 -1.21 -14.83
CA SER A 59 6.17 -0.89 -15.84
C SER A 59 7.20 0.09 -15.28
N GLU A 60 8.41 0.17 -15.85
CA GLU A 60 9.39 1.22 -15.50
C GLU A 60 8.83 2.64 -15.72
N ALA A 61 7.87 2.79 -16.63
CA ALA A 61 7.14 4.04 -16.85
C ALA A 61 6.25 4.47 -15.67
N ASP A 62 5.85 3.52 -14.80
CA ASP A 62 5.04 3.78 -13.60
C ASP A 62 5.90 4.12 -12.38
N LEU A 63 7.24 3.99 -12.48
CA LEU A 63 8.14 4.32 -11.38
C LEU A 63 8.21 5.83 -11.20
N ALA A 64 7.76 6.28 -10.03
CA ALA A 64 7.82 7.69 -9.64
C ALA A 64 8.09 7.81 -8.14
N PRO A 65 8.83 8.85 -7.71
CA PRO A 65 9.05 9.08 -6.29
C PRO A 65 7.76 9.62 -5.64
N PRO A 66 7.32 9.07 -4.50
CA PRO A 66 6.11 9.53 -3.80
C PRO A 66 6.24 10.97 -3.27
N TYR A 67 7.47 11.47 -3.09
CA TYR A 67 7.78 12.85 -2.74
C TYR A 67 9.22 13.19 -3.17
N PRO A 68 9.58 14.48 -3.30
CA PRO A 68 10.92 14.89 -3.73
C PRO A 68 12.03 14.29 -2.86
N GLY A 69 13.00 13.60 -3.48
CA GLY A 69 14.10 12.96 -2.78
C GLY A 69 13.80 11.56 -2.21
N ALA A 70 12.59 11.03 -2.43
CA ALA A 70 12.28 9.62 -2.19
C ALA A 70 12.89 8.72 -3.26
N LYS A 71 13.00 7.42 -2.95
CA LYS A 71 13.22 6.39 -3.98
C LYS A 71 11.98 6.23 -4.83
N ASP A 72 12.13 5.67 -6.02
CA ASP A 72 11.00 5.39 -6.90
C ASP A 72 10.12 4.27 -6.35
N TYR A 73 8.81 4.46 -6.50
CA TYR A 73 7.76 3.51 -6.17
C TYR A 73 6.88 3.33 -7.40
N TYR A 74 6.20 2.19 -7.50
CA TYR A 74 5.21 1.98 -8.55
C TYR A 74 3.98 2.81 -8.25
N ARG A 75 3.75 3.82 -9.09
CA ARG A 75 2.57 4.66 -9.04
C ARG A 75 1.37 3.88 -9.58
N VAL A 76 0.34 3.72 -8.77
CA VAL A 76 -0.93 3.14 -9.19
C VAL A 76 -1.83 4.28 -9.66
N THR A 77 -2.16 4.29 -10.95
CA THR A 77 -3.10 5.25 -11.52
C THR A 77 -4.54 4.89 -11.15
N GLU A 78 -5.45 5.86 -11.25
CA GLU A 78 -6.89 5.63 -10.99
C GLU A 78 -7.47 4.53 -11.89
N GLU A 79 -6.99 4.40 -13.13
CA GLU A 79 -7.39 3.31 -14.05
C GLU A 79 -6.99 1.95 -13.49
N ARG A 80 -5.79 1.84 -12.91
CA ARG A 80 -5.29 0.60 -12.30
C ARG A 80 -5.93 0.31 -10.95
N LEU A 81 -6.46 1.32 -10.27
CA LEU A 81 -7.27 1.15 -9.06
C LEU A 81 -8.65 0.52 -9.37
N GLN A 82 -9.15 0.67 -10.59
CA GLN A 82 -10.41 0.06 -11.02
C GLN A 82 -10.26 -1.41 -11.43
N ASP A 83 -9.05 -1.85 -11.77
CA ASP A 83 -8.73 -3.25 -12.03
C ASP A 83 -8.48 -3.98 -10.70
N LEU A 84 -9.57 -4.38 -10.05
CA LEU A 84 -9.53 -4.95 -8.70
C LEU A 84 -8.73 -6.26 -8.66
N ASP A 85 -8.89 -7.14 -9.65
CA ASP A 85 -8.16 -8.41 -9.71
C ASP A 85 -6.65 -8.17 -9.79
N HIS A 86 -6.21 -7.24 -10.66
CA HIS A 86 -4.81 -6.89 -10.80
C HIS A 86 -4.28 -6.17 -9.55
N LEU A 87 -5.05 -5.23 -9.00
CA LEU A 87 -4.70 -4.49 -7.79
C LEU A 87 -4.54 -5.42 -6.59
N HIS A 88 -5.46 -6.36 -6.41
CA HIS A 88 -5.43 -7.32 -5.31
C HIS A 88 -4.21 -8.22 -5.39
N ALA A 89 -3.96 -8.78 -6.58
CA ALA A 89 -2.78 -9.58 -6.84
C ALA A 89 -1.50 -8.76 -6.60
N PHE A 90 -1.47 -7.50 -7.06
CA PHE A 90 -0.32 -6.64 -6.90
C PHE A 90 0.02 -6.38 -5.42
N ILE A 91 -0.97 -6.01 -4.61
CA ILE A 91 -0.77 -5.74 -3.19
C ILE A 91 -0.44 -7.01 -2.41
N GLN A 92 -1.20 -8.10 -2.61
CA GLN A 92 -0.98 -9.35 -1.88
C GLN A 92 0.39 -9.94 -2.19
N ARG A 93 0.79 -10.00 -3.46
CA ARG A 93 2.09 -10.53 -3.86
C ARG A 93 3.26 -9.68 -3.34
N THR A 94 3.10 -8.35 -3.36
CA THR A 94 4.07 -7.44 -2.74
C THR A 94 4.17 -7.70 -1.24
N ALA A 95 3.03 -7.92 -0.56
CA ALA A 95 3.02 -8.29 0.85
C ALA A 95 3.74 -9.62 1.10
N ASP A 96 3.52 -10.65 0.27
CA ASP A 96 4.13 -11.97 0.42
C ASP A 96 5.66 -11.94 0.32
N GLU A 97 6.23 -11.15 -0.59
CA GLU A 97 7.68 -11.00 -0.73
C GLU A 97 8.30 -10.24 0.45
N LEU A 98 7.57 -9.26 0.99
CA LEU A 98 8.07 -8.46 2.10
C LEU A 98 8.26 -9.33 3.36
N PRO A 99 9.38 -9.17 4.09
CA PRO A 99 9.63 -9.95 5.29
C PRO A 99 8.52 -9.71 6.29
N LEU A 100 7.99 -10.80 6.86
CA LEU A 100 7.00 -10.72 7.93
C LEU A 100 7.53 -9.80 9.03
N PRO A 101 6.76 -8.80 9.48
CA PRO A 101 7.10 -8.08 10.69
C PRO A 101 7.27 -9.14 11.78
N LYS A 102 8.42 -9.11 12.48
CA LYS A 102 8.67 -10.03 13.60
C LYS A 102 7.42 -10.07 14.45
N LYS A 103 6.75 -11.23 14.50
CA LYS A 103 5.48 -11.41 15.24
C LYS A 103 5.63 -10.77 16.61
N LYS A 104 4.97 -9.63 16.83
CA LYS A 104 4.79 -9.16 18.20
C LYS A 104 3.83 -10.14 18.83
N SER A 105 4.32 -10.90 19.80
CA SER A 105 3.52 -11.85 20.58
C SER A 105 2.17 -11.20 20.93
N PRO A 106 1.04 -11.90 20.73
CA PRO A 106 -0.26 -11.32 21.01
C PRO A 106 -0.29 -10.83 22.45
N LYS A 107 -0.44 -9.51 22.64
CA LYS A 107 -0.83 -8.99 23.95
C LYS A 107 -2.21 -9.58 24.23
N LYS A 108 -2.25 -10.61 25.09
CA LYS A 108 -3.49 -11.10 25.68
C LYS A 108 -4.28 -9.87 26.12
N LYS A 109 -5.44 -9.64 25.51
CA LYS A 109 -6.45 -8.76 26.09
C LYS A 109 -6.85 -9.43 27.40
N ALA A 110 -6.22 -9.01 28.50
CA ALA A 110 -6.74 -9.29 29.84
C ALA A 110 -8.06 -8.51 29.92
N ARG A 111 -9.16 -9.23 29.69
CA ARG A 111 -10.52 -8.71 29.83
C ARG A 111 -11.14 -9.53 30.95
N THR A 112 -11.30 -8.84 32.07
CA THR A 112 -12.16 -9.15 33.24
C THR A 112 -11.65 -10.23 34.18
#